data_AF-A0A0S9QUB7-F1
#
_entry.id   AF-A0A0S9QUB7-F1
#
_cell.length_a   1.000
_cell.length_b   1.000
_cell.length_c   1.000
_cell.angle_alpha   90.00
_cell.angle_beta   90.00
_cell.angle_gamma   90.00
#
_symmetry.space_group_name_H-M   'P 1'
#
loop_
_entity.id
_entity.type
_entity.pdbx_description
1 polymer ?
#
loop_
_entity_poly.entity_id
_entity_poly.type
_entity_poly.pdbx_seq_one_letter_code
_entity_poly.pdbx_strand_id
1 'polypeptide(L)'
;MTFDDARDDFSRLHRLFTFHLGVAVGLAWMTALYSACYAPWVRNIRALIDPSTGLDRVESTWSFLFALPVVMTLAWIGLYFGREMLRRSQTLSNAALEFAAAAIVAFGVFYLSIDRAVSVLYLGF
;
A
#
# COMPACT_ATOMS: atom_id res chain seq x y z
N MET A 1 1.01 18.87 28.72
CA MET A 1 0.19 17.78 28.19
C MET A 1 -0.02 16.78 29.30
N THR A 2 -1.27 16.46 29.61
CA THR A 2 -1.59 15.39 30.57
C THR A 2 -1.54 14.03 29.85
N PHE A 3 -1.44 12.93 30.60
CA PHE A 3 -1.42 11.57 30.01
C PHE A 3 -2.72 11.22 29.27
N ASP A 4 -3.84 11.81 29.68
CA ASP A 4 -5.14 11.63 29.03
C ASP A 4 -5.19 12.33 27.65
N ASP A 5 -4.63 13.55 27.54
CA ASP A 5 -4.54 14.27 26.25
C ASP A 5 -3.78 13.47 25.18
N ALA A 6 -2.63 12.88 25.56
CA ALA A 6 -1.80 12.09 24.64
C ALA A 6 -2.51 10.81 24.16
N ARG A 7 -3.36 10.23 25.01
CA ARG A 7 -4.14 9.02 24.69
C ARG A 7 -5.26 9.31 23.69
N ASP A 8 -5.93 10.45 23.84
CA ASP A 8 -7.00 10.87 22.95
C ASP A 8 -6.45 11.26 21.57
N ASP A 9 -5.30 11.94 21.52
CA ASP A 9 -4.62 12.29 20.26
C ASP A 9 -4.18 11.04 19.48
N PHE A 10 -3.58 10.05 20.14
CA PHE A 10 -3.24 8.78 19.48
C PHE A 10 -4.48 8.10 18.91
N SER A 11 -5.56 8.01 19.70
CA SER A 11 -6.80 7.35 19.28
C SER A 11 -7.42 8.03 18.07
N ARG A 12 -7.38 9.37 18.04
CA ARG A 12 -7.85 10.19 16.91
C ARG A 12 -6.99 9.98 15.66
N LEU A 13 -5.66 10.08 15.78
CA LEU A 13 -4.72 9.90 14.67
C LEU A 13 -4.81 8.50 14.10
N HIS A 14 -4.83 7.48 14.95
CA HIS A 14 -4.98 6.09 14.55
C HIS A 14 -6.27 5.87 13.76
N ARG A 15 -7.42 6.38 14.24
CA ARG A 15 -8.69 6.23 13.53
C ARG A 15 -8.67 6.89 12.16
N LEU A 16 -8.11 8.10 12.06
CA LEU A 16 -8.00 8.84 10.81
C LEU A 16 -7.08 8.11 9.83
N PHE A 17 -5.91 7.67 10.30
CA PHE A 17 -4.93 6.95 9.49
C PHE A 17 -5.50 5.64 8.95
N THR A 18 -6.08 4.81 9.82
CA THR A 18 -6.67 3.51 9.44
C THR A 18 -7.79 3.68 8.42
N PHE A 19 -8.60 4.73 8.53
CA PHE A 19 -9.63 5.03 7.53
C PHE A 19 -9.03 5.38 6.16
N HIS A 20 -8.08 6.33 6.11
CA HIS A 20 -7.47 6.75 4.84
C HIS A 20 -6.66 5.62 4.19
N LEU A 21 -5.96 4.81 4.98
CA LEU A 21 -5.28 3.63 4.48
C LEU A 21 -6.29 2.63 3.87
N GLY A 22 -7.44 2.43 4.50
CA GLY A 22 -8.52 1.60 3.96
C GLY A 22 -9.04 2.11 2.62
N VAL A 23 -9.23 3.42 2.49
CA VAL A 23 -9.60 4.06 1.21
C VAL A 23 -8.52 3.80 0.15
N ALA A 24 -7.24 4.01 0.49
CA ALA A 24 -6.13 3.77 -0.43
C ALA A 24 -6.01 2.29 -0.86
N VAL A 25 -6.23 1.35 0.06
CA VAL A 25 -6.32 -0.09 -0.23
C VAL A 25 -7.44 -0.37 -1.22
N GLY A 26 -8.65 0.17 -0.97
CA GLY A 26 -9.80 -0.01 -1.86
C GLY A 26 -9.51 0.50 -3.27
N LEU A 27 -8.94 1.70 -3.39
CA LEU A 27 -8.54 2.27 -4.68
C LEU A 27 -7.46 1.44 -5.38
N ALA A 28 -6.44 0.98 -4.65
CA ALA A 28 -5.39 0.13 -5.21
C ALA A 28 -5.96 -1.18 -5.79
N TRP A 29 -6.88 -1.83 -5.07
CA TRP A 29 -7.58 -3.01 -5.56
C TRP A 29 -8.45 -2.73 -6.78
N MET A 30 -9.23 -1.64 -6.75
CA MET A 30 -10.07 -1.26 -7.89
C MET A 30 -9.24 -1.05 -9.16
N THR A 31 -8.14 -0.31 -9.07
CA THR A 31 -7.27 -0.05 -10.23
C THR A 31 -6.56 -1.32 -10.70
N ALA A 32 -6.10 -2.18 -9.78
CA ALA A 32 -5.47 -3.44 -10.13
C ALA A 32 -6.45 -4.41 -10.81
N LEU A 33 -7.67 -4.56 -10.27
CA LEU A 33 -8.73 -5.40 -10.84
C LEU A 33 -9.17 -4.89 -12.20
N TYR A 34 -9.33 -3.57 -12.35
CA TYR A 34 -9.65 -2.97 -13.65
C TYR A 34 -8.56 -3.27 -14.68
N SER A 35 -7.29 -3.09 -14.31
CA SER A 35 -6.16 -3.34 -15.20
C SER A 35 -6.02 -4.82 -15.55
N ALA A 36 -6.35 -5.72 -14.60
CA ALA A 36 -6.31 -7.16 -14.81
C ALA A 36 -7.27 -7.65 -15.92
N CYS A 37 -8.37 -6.92 -16.19
CA CYS A 37 -9.27 -7.22 -17.31
C CYS A 37 -8.63 -7.02 -18.69
N TYR A 38 -7.60 -6.18 -18.78
CA TYR A 38 -6.91 -5.83 -20.03
C TYR A 38 -5.47 -6.37 -20.07
N ALA A 39 -5.00 -6.97 -18.97
CA ALA A 39 -3.62 -7.40 -18.82
C ALA A 39 -3.31 -8.67 -19.64
N PRO A 40 -2.13 -8.74 -20.27
CA PRO A 40 -1.62 -10.02 -20.77
C PRO A 40 -1.20 -10.90 -19.59
N TRP A 41 -1.83 -12.07 -19.45
CA TRP A 41 -1.52 -13.03 -18.37
C TRP A 41 -0.30 -13.87 -18.70
N VAL A 42 0.88 -13.36 -18.36
CA VAL A 42 2.16 -13.97 -18.69
C VAL A 42 2.99 -14.25 -17.44
N ARG A 43 3.93 -15.19 -17.58
CA ARG A 43 4.89 -15.50 -16.52
C ARG A 43 5.97 -14.44 -16.35
N ASN A 44 6.22 -13.63 -17.39
CA ASN A 44 7.16 -12.52 -17.35
C ASN A 44 6.58 -11.27 -18.01
N ILE A 45 5.87 -10.45 -17.24
CA ILE A 45 5.28 -9.20 -17.75
C ILE A 45 6.32 -8.11 -17.97
N ARG A 46 7.46 -8.16 -17.25
CA ARG A 46 8.52 -7.15 -17.36
C ARG A 46 9.14 -7.11 -18.76
N ALA A 47 9.24 -8.27 -19.42
CA ALA A 47 9.70 -8.35 -20.80
C ALA A 47 8.82 -7.56 -21.80
N LEU A 48 7.56 -7.30 -21.45
CA LEU A 48 6.64 -6.50 -22.26
C LEU A 48 6.70 -5.00 -21.89
N ILE A 49 6.83 -4.67 -20.61
CA ILE A 49 6.85 -3.28 -20.10
C ILE A 49 8.17 -2.58 -20.42
N ASP A 50 9.30 -3.23 -20.14
CA ASP A 50 10.62 -2.68 -20.35
C ASP A 50 11.57 -3.78 -20.84
N PRO A 51 11.64 -3.99 -22.16
CA PRO A 51 12.50 -5.02 -22.74
C PRO A 51 13.99 -4.66 -22.67
N SER A 52 14.33 -3.40 -22.39
CA SER A 52 15.70 -2.88 -22.46
C SER A 52 16.51 -3.10 -21.19
N THR A 53 15.85 -3.15 -20.03
CA THR A 53 16.50 -3.33 -18.72
C THR A 53 16.80 -4.78 -18.35
N GLY A 54 16.61 -5.71 -19.29
CA GLY A 54 17.11 -7.08 -19.19
C GLY A 54 16.16 -8.05 -18.49
N LEU A 55 16.20 -9.31 -18.92
CA LEU A 55 15.43 -10.45 -18.42
C LEU A 55 15.77 -10.85 -16.95
N ASP A 56 16.62 -10.08 -16.27
CA ASP A 56 17.17 -10.40 -14.96
C ASP A 56 16.11 -10.45 -13.85
N ARG A 57 14.96 -9.81 -14.06
CA ARG A 57 13.82 -9.89 -13.14
C ARG A 57 12.59 -10.44 -13.85
N VAL A 58 12.32 -11.72 -13.61
CA VAL A 58 11.08 -12.36 -14.03
C VAL A 58 9.99 -12.08 -13.01
N GLU A 59 8.91 -11.40 -13.41
CA GLU A 59 7.74 -11.13 -12.58
C GLU A 59 6.47 -11.48 -13.34
N SER A 60 5.61 -12.32 -12.74
CA SER A 60 4.33 -12.68 -13.35
C SER A 60 3.33 -11.52 -13.31
N THR A 61 2.38 -11.48 -14.24
CA THR A 61 1.28 -10.48 -14.24
C THR A 61 0.56 -10.45 -12.90
N TRP A 62 0.30 -11.62 -12.31
CA TRP A 62 -0.31 -11.76 -10.99
C TRP A 62 0.48 -11.05 -9.90
N SER A 63 1.76 -11.41 -9.73
CA SER A 63 2.60 -10.78 -8.72
C SER A 63 2.81 -9.29 -8.98
N PHE A 64 2.89 -8.90 -10.25
CA PHE A 64 3.10 -7.50 -10.62
C PHE A 64 1.93 -6.62 -10.19
N LEU A 65 0.69 -7.03 -10.51
CA LEU A 65 -0.52 -6.26 -10.21
C LEU A 65 -0.95 -6.34 -8.74
N PHE A 66 -0.88 -7.53 -8.13
CA PHE A 66 -1.55 -7.77 -6.84
C PHE A 66 -0.63 -7.77 -5.63
N ALA A 67 0.70 -7.81 -5.79
CA ALA A 67 1.60 -7.82 -4.63
C ALA A 67 1.42 -6.58 -3.73
N LEU A 68 1.40 -5.38 -4.31
CA LEU A 68 1.29 -4.14 -3.53
C LEU A 68 -0.12 -3.96 -2.91
N PRO A 69 -1.24 -4.18 -3.62
CA PRO A 69 -2.56 -4.21 -3.00
C PRO A 69 -2.66 -5.18 -1.82
N VAL A 70 -2.09 -6.39 -1.95
CA VAL A 70 -2.05 -7.38 -0.87
C VAL A 70 -1.23 -6.88 0.33
N VAL A 71 -0.03 -6.32 0.11
CA VAL A 71 0.78 -5.75 1.19
C VAL A 71 0.01 -4.64 1.91
N MET A 72 -0.65 -3.74 1.16
CA MET A 72 -1.45 -2.69 1.77
C MET A 72 -2.64 -3.24 2.56
N THR A 73 -3.32 -4.27 2.07
CA THR A 73 -4.40 -4.94 2.80
C THR A 73 -3.90 -5.55 4.11
N LEU A 74 -2.76 -6.24 4.09
CA LEU A 74 -2.16 -6.80 5.30
C LEU A 74 -1.78 -5.71 6.31
N ALA A 75 -1.20 -4.61 5.84
CA ALA A 75 -0.89 -3.46 6.68
C ALA A 75 -2.17 -2.86 7.31
N TRP A 76 -3.23 -2.71 6.52
CA TRP A 76 -4.51 -2.17 6.98
C TRP A 76 -5.19 -3.08 8.00
N ILE A 77 -5.23 -4.39 7.77
CA ILE A 77 -5.72 -5.38 8.73
C ILE A 77 -4.90 -5.33 10.01
N GLY A 78 -3.57 -5.29 9.88
CA GLY A 78 -2.65 -5.18 11.01
C GLY A 78 -2.92 -3.94 11.87
N LEU A 79 -3.20 -2.80 11.25
CA LEU A 79 -3.57 -1.57 11.96
C LEU A 79 -4.94 -1.67 12.61
N TYR A 80 -5.93 -2.24 11.91
CA TYR A 80 -7.29 -2.36 12.41
C TYR A 80 -7.37 -3.21 13.68
N PHE A 81 -6.68 -4.36 13.71
CA PHE A 81 -6.69 -5.28 14.86
C PHE A 81 -5.55 -5.06 15.86
N GLY A 82 -4.43 -4.48 15.43
CA GLY A 82 -3.21 -4.33 16.22
C GLY A 82 -3.13 -3.08 17.09
N ARG A 83 -4.22 -2.31 17.25
CA ARG A 83 -4.21 -1.01 17.93
C ARG A 83 -3.54 -1.02 19.31
N GLU A 84 -3.82 -2.04 20.12
CA GLU A 84 -3.26 -2.15 21.48
C GLU A 84 -1.77 -2.53 21.46
N MET A 85 -1.32 -3.33 20.49
CA MET A 85 0.09 -3.65 20.26
C MET A 85 0.87 -2.41 19.81
N LEU A 86 0.32 -1.64 18.87
CA LEU A 86 0.89 -0.38 18.39
C LEU A 86 1.03 0.66 19.51
N ARG A 87 0.03 0.74 20.38
CA ARG A 87 0.08 1.65 21.54
C ARG A 87 1.23 1.31 22.50
N ARG A 88 1.49 0.02 22.73
CA ARG A 88 2.59 -0.43 23.62
C ARG A 88 3.97 -0.35 22.96
N SER A 89 4.01 -0.29 21.64
CA SER A 89 5.24 -0.28 20.84
C SER A 89 5.57 1.09 20.26
N GLN A 90 5.02 2.18 20.83
CA GLN A 90 5.43 3.54 20.47
C GLN A 90 6.96 3.66 20.58
N THR A 91 7.59 3.84 19.43
CA THR A 91 9.05 3.91 19.24
C THR A 91 9.58 5.32 19.33
N LEU A 92 8.78 6.32 18.94
CA LEU A 92 9.10 7.74 18.99
C LEU A 92 8.36 8.41 20.15
N SER A 93 8.95 9.49 20.66
CA SER A 93 8.34 10.32 21.70
C SER A 93 7.07 11.05 21.24
N ASN A 94 6.81 11.11 19.94
CA ASN A 94 5.67 11.79 19.34
C ASN A 94 4.92 10.90 18.34
N ALA A 95 3.69 10.50 18.69
CA ALA A 95 2.82 9.69 17.85
C ALA A 95 2.52 10.33 16.49
N ALA A 96 2.42 11.67 16.41
CA ALA A 96 2.17 12.35 15.14
C ALA A 96 3.30 12.13 14.14
N LEU A 97 4.55 12.06 14.62
CA LEU A 97 5.72 11.80 13.77
C LEU A 97 5.71 10.36 13.24
N GLU A 98 5.31 9.39 14.06
CA GLU A 98 5.17 7.99 13.62
C GLU A 98 4.10 7.84 12.55
N PHE A 99 2.91 8.43 12.77
CA PHE A 99 1.84 8.38 11.77
C PHE A 99 2.20 9.13 10.48
N ALA A 100 2.95 10.23 10.57
CA ALA A 100 3.45 10.94 9.38
C ALA A 100 4.45 10.08 8.58
N ALA A 101 5.40 9.44 9.26
CA ALA A 101 6.35 8.53 8.61
C ALA A 101 5.63 7.33 7.96
N ALA A 102 4.69 6.72 8.69
CA ALA A 102 3.85 5.64 8.17
C ALA A 102 3.01 6.09 6.97
N ALA A 103 2.51 7.33 6.96
CA ALA A 103 1.74 7.89 5.84
C ALA A 103 2.59 8.01 4.58
N ILE A 104 3.83 8.47 4.70
CA ILE A 104 4.76 8.57 3.57
C ILE A 104 5.02 7.18 2.97
N VAL A 105 5.29 6.18 3.81
CA VAL A 105 5.52 4.81 3.35
C VAL A 105 4.26 4.23 2.70
N ALA A 106 3.10 4.36 3.34
CA ALA A 106 1.83 3.89 2.81
C ALA A 106 1.49 4.54 1.46
N PHE A 107 1.73 5.85 1.34
CA PHE A 107 1.55 6.59 0.09
C PHE A 107 2.52 6.11 -0.99
N GLY A 108 3.79 5.89 -0.66
CA GLY A 108 4.77 5.36 -1.63
C GLY A 108 4.37 3.98 -2.17
N VAL A 109 3.91 3.08 -1.30
CA VAL A 109 3.41 1.76 -1.70
C VAL A 109 2.15 1.88 -2.55
N PHE A 110 1.22 2.76 -2.17
CA PHE A 110 0.01 3.05 -2.95
C PHE A 110 0.36 3.57 -4.35
N TYR A 111 1.21 4.58 -4.43
CA TYR A 111 1.67 5.17 -5.69
C TYR A 111 2.27 4.11 -6.62
N LEU A 112 3.18 3.28 -6.10
CA LEU A 112 3.77 2.19 -6.87
C LEU A 112 2.73 1.15 -7.31
N SER A 113 1.69 0.90 -6.51
CA SER A 113 0.58 0.02 -6.90
C SER A 113 -0.18 0.57 -8.11
N ILE A 114 -0.47 1.88 -8.11
CA ILE A 114 -1.17 2.55 -9.21
C ILE A 114 -0.28 2.58 -10.46
N ASP A 115 0.99 2.96 -10.31
CA ASP A 115 1.97 3.01 -11.40
C ASP A 115 2.09 1.66 -12.13
N ARG A 116 2.16 0.56 -11.38
CA ARG A 116 2.16 -0.79 -11.95
C ARG A 116 0.87 -1.09 -12.72
N ALA A 117 -0.29 -0.79 -12.14
CA ALA A 117 -1.57 -1.04 -12.80
C ALA A 117 -1.71 -0.25 -14.11
N VAL A 118 -1.32 1.03 -14.09
CA VAL A 118 -1.30 1.91 -15.26
C VAL A 118 -0.30 1.42 -16.32
N SER A 119 0.89 0.97 -15.92
CA SER A 119 1.88 0.39 -16.84
C SER A 119 1.33 -0.81 -17.62
N VAL A 120 0.49 -1.64 -16.98
CA VAL A 120 -0.18 -2.75 -17.65
C VAL A 120 -1.24 -2.28 -18.64
N LEU A 121 -1.99 -1.22 -18.31
CA LEU A 121 -2.94 -0.64 -19.26
C LEU A 121 -2.23 -0.13 -20.51
N TYR A 122 -1.06 0.49 -20.37
CA TYR A 122 -0.24 0.92 -21.51
C TYR A 122 0.30 -0.24 -22.38
N LEU A 123 0.24 -1.48 -21.92
CA LEU A 123 0.54 -2.66 -22.74
C LEU A 123 -0.66 -3.18 -23.55
N GLY A 124 -1.89 -2.92 -23.06
CA GLY A 124 -3.13 -3.43 -23.63
C GLY A 124 -3.74 -2.54 -24.71
N PHE A 125 -3.11 -1.41 -25.03
CA PHE A 125 -3.52 -0.42 -26.04
C PHE A 125 -2.39 -0.14 -27.03
#